data_AF-B1ZU94-F1
#
_entry.id   AF-B1ZU94-F1
#
_cell.length_a   1.000
_cell.length_b   1.000
_cell.length_c   1.000
_cell.angle_alpha   90.00
_cell.angle_beta   90.00
_cell.angle_gamma   90.00
#
_symmetry.space_group_name_H-M   'P 1'
#
loop_
_entity.id
_entity.type
_entity.pdbx_description
1 polymer ?
#
loop_
_entity_poly.entity_id
_entity_poly.type
_entity_poly.pdbx_seq_one_letter_code
_entity_poly.pdbx_strand_id
1 'polypeptide(L)'
;MIDGTAELGLKLPAPAVTPDEIEQLVAVLDRAAKEPTVTEPGRRKRPPGWLYAEEIAERMGMLADESLDQAVRWVRKIASAAAPAVVSFPGSPGYKLWQHCTVEEIDHCIEAFESQGRDMIKRAVLYRQAYHRRFRGARQDSTTPAAAPTLVP
;
A
#
# COMPACT_ATOMS: atom_id res chain seq x y z
N MET A 1 -21.87 -20.44 -8.19
CA MET A 1 -20.60 -19.92 -8.72
C MET A 1 -20.83 -18.45 -9.02
N ILE A 2 -20.35 -17.56 -8.16
CA ILE A 2 -20.43 -16.11 -8.41
C ILE A 2 -19.21 -15.79 -9.28
N ASP A 3 -19.44 -15.28 -10.50
CA ASP A 3 -18.38 -14.72 -11.34
C ASP A 3 -17.69 -13.61 -10.53
N GLY A 4 -16.49 -13.92 -10.02
CA GLY A 4 -15.76 -13.11 -9.03
C GLY A 4 -14.96 -11.95 -9.63
N THR A 5 -15.17 -11.62 -10.90
CA THR A 5 -14.46 -10.55 -11.61
C THR A 5 -15.40 -9.39 -11.90
N ALA A 6 -15.95 -8.78 -10.84
CA ALA A 6 -16.47 -7.42 -10.97
C ALA A 6 -15.28 -6.48 -11.20
N GLU A 7 -14.82 -6.36 -12.44
CA GLU A 7 -13.83 -5.37 -12.82
C GLU A 7 -14.42 -3.98 -12.55
N LEU A 8 -13.84 -3.25 -11.60
CA LEU A 8 -14.13 -1.84 -11.44
C LEU A 8 -13.80 -1.14 -12.76
N GLY A 9 -14.73 -0.33 -13.28
CA GLY A 9 -14.54 0.45 -14.51
C GLY A 9 -13.42 1.51 -14.46
N LEU A 10 -12.58 1.48 -13.43
CA LEU A 10 -11.42 2.35 -13.24
C LEU A 10 -10.16 1.65 -13.76
N LYS A 11 -9.68 2.07 -14.93
CA LYS A 11 -8.38 1.64 -15.45
C LYS A 11 -7.26 2.37 -14.71
N LEU A 12 -6.68 1.71 -13.72
CA LEU A 12 -5.44 2.16 -13.08
C LEU A 12 -4.24 1.79 -13.96
N PRO A 13 -3.15 2.57 -13.96
CA PRO A 13 -1.93 2.20 -14.67
C PRO A 13 -1.41 0.87 -14.12
N ALA A 14 -1.04 -0.05 -15.02
CA ALA A 14 -0.50 -1.34 -14.61
C ALA A 14 0.80 -1.12 -13.81
N PRO A 15 0.93 -1.69 -12.61
CA PRO A 15 2.16 -1.62 -11.86
C PRO A 15 3.25 -2.36 -12.64
N ALA A 16 4.46 -1.80 -12.70
CA ALA A 16 5.63 -2.49 -13.24
C ALA A 16 6.11 -3.57 -12.24
N VAL A 17 5.33 -4.63 -12.10
CA VAL A 17 5.52 -5.79 -11.23
C VAL A 17 5.22 -7.03 -12.08
N THR A 18 6.06 -8.06 -12.00
CA THR A 18 5.88 -9.29 -12.76
C THR A 18 4.94 -10.28 -12.05
N PRO A 19 4.28 -11.20 -12.77
CA PRO A 19 3.51 -12.27 -12.15
C PRO A 19 4.33 -13.12 -11.17
N ASP A 20 5.59 -13.42 -11.51
CA ASP A 20 6.49 -14.22 -10.68
C ASP A 20 6.77 -13.55 -9.31
N GLU A 21 6.91 -12.22 -9.29
CA GLU A 21 7.07 -11.46 -8.05
C GLU A 21 5.83 -11.56 -7.14
N ILE A 22 4.64 -11.55 -7.74
CA ILE A 22 3.37 -11.74 -7.02
C ILE A 22 3.28 -13.16 -6.46
N GLU A 23 3.60 -14.17 -7.27
CA GLU A 23 3.61 -15.57 -6.85
C GLU A 23 4.59 -15.82 -5.70
N GLN A 24 5.79 -15.23 -5.79
CA GLN A 24 6.79 -15.31 -4.73
C GLN A 24 6.29 -14.66 -3.44
N LEU A 25 5.69 -13.47 -3.51
CA LEU A 25 5.09 -12.81 -2.34
C LEU A 25 3.98 -13.66 -1.71
N VAL A 26 3.09 -14.22 -2.53
CA VAL A 26 2.00 -15.10 -2.07
C VAL A 26 2.56 -16.34 -1.36
N ALA A 27 3.60 -16.97 -1.93
CA ALA A 27 4.24 -18.13 -1.34
C ALA A 27 4.90 -17.81 0.02
N VAL A 28 5.53 -16.63 0.15
CA VAL A 28 6.11 -16.15 1.41
C VAL A 28 5.03 -15.97 2.48
N LEU A 29 3.91 -15.34 2.14
CA LEU A 29 2.81 -15.10 3.08
C LEU A 29 2.07 -16.40 3.44
N ASP A 30 1.87 -17.31 2.49
CA ASP A 30 1.25 -18.61 2.72
C ASP A 30 2.09 -19.47 3.69
N ARG A 31 3.42 -19.44 3.55
CA ARG A 31 4.33 -20.11 4.48
C ARG A 31 4.25 -19.49 5.88
N ALA A 32 4.27 -18.17 5.97
CA ALA A 32 4.19 -17.44 7.24
C ALA A 32 2.89 -17.70 8.01
N ALA A 33 1.78 -17.93 7.30
CA ALA A 33 0.51 -18.30 7.92
C ALA A 33 0.52 -19.68 8.60
N LYS A 34 1.43 -20.57 8.19
CA LYS A 34 1.57 -21.93 8.72
C LYS A 34 2.64 -22.03 9.81
N GLU A 35 3.49 -21.01 9.95
CA GLU A 35 4.55 -20.96 10.95
C GLU A 35 4.00 -20.54 12.33
N PRO A 36 4.54 -21.09 13.43
CA PRO A 36 4.19 -20.62 14.78
C PRO A 36 4.60 -19.16 14.95
N THR A 37 3.74 -18.36 15.57
CA THR A 37 3.99 -16.93 15.78
C THR A 37 5.13 -16.73 16.77
N VAL A 38 6.30 -16.34 16.26
CA VAL A 38 7.44 -15.93 17.10
C VAL A 38 7.16 -14.52 17.62
N THR A 39 7.06 -14.37 18.93
CA THR A 39 6.87 -13.06 19.56
C THR A 39 8.23 -12.57 20.04
N GLU A 40 8.81 -11.58 19.37
CA GLU A 40 10.07 -10.97 19.81
C GLU A 40 9.84 -10.04 21.02
N PRO A 41 10.75 -10.04 22.03
CA PRO A 41 10.69 -9.10 23.13
C PRO A 41 10.78 -7.65 22.62
N GLY A 42 9.80 -6.81 22.98
CA GLY A 42 9.78 -5.39 22.63
C GLY A 42 9.04 -5.03 21.34
N ARG A 43 8.63 -6.00 20.51
CA ARG A 43 7.70 -5.75 19.39
C ARG A 43 6.24 -5.87 19.85
N ARG A 44 5.35 -5.09 19.23
CA ARG A 44 3.89 -5.27 19.44
C ARG A 44 3.51 -6.70 19.07
N LYS A 45 2.77 -7.37 19.94
CA LYS A 45 2.24 -8.71 19.66
C LYS A 45 1.38 -8.65 18.40
N ARG A 46 1.80 -9.39 17.38
CA ARG A 46 1.14 -9.45 16.08
C ARG A 46 0.27 -10.70 15.98
N PRO A 47 -0.89 -10.66 15.32
CA PRO A 47 -1.66 -11.87 15.05
C PRO A 47 -0.90 -12.82 14.10
N PRO A 48 -1.21 -14.13 14.12
CA PRO A 48 -0.58 -15.11 13.23
C PRO A 48 -0.80 -14.79 11.75
N GLY A 49 0.21 -15.12 10.93
CA GLY A 49 0.16 -14.98 9.47
C GLY A 49 0.37 -13.58 8.91
N TRP A 50 0.54 -12.57 9.76
CA TRP A 50 0.94 -11.23 9.35
C TRP A 50 2.46 -11.13 9.25
N LEU A 51 2.97 -10.40 8.26
CA LEU A 51 4.39 -10.04 8.12
C LEU A 51 4.56 -8.54 7.84
N TYR A 52 5.66 -7.94 8.31
CA TYR A 52 6.09 -6.60 7.92
C TYR A 52 6.76 -6.63 6.54
N ALA A 53 6.85 -5.47 5.90
CA ALA A 53 7.54 -5.36 4.61
C ALA A 53 9.01 -5.78 4.69
N GLU A 54 9.68 -5.50 5.81
CA GLU A 54 11.08 -5.85 6.04
C GLU A 54 11.28 -7.37 6.10
N GLU A 55 10.42 -8.09 6.82
CA GLU A 55 10.47 -9.56 6.90
C GLU A 55 10.13 -10.21 5.56
N ILE A 56 9.22 -9.60 4.79
CA ILE A 56 8.92 -10.07 3.43
C ILE A 56 10.12 -9.87 2.52
N ALA A 57 10.73 -8.68 2.53
CA ALA A 57 11.91 -8.38 1.75
C ALA A 57 13.08 -9.33 2.07
N GLU A 58 13.29 -9.62 3.35
CA GLU A 58 14.27 -10.62 3.80
C GLU A 58 13.95 -12.01 3.26
N ARG A 59 12.70 -12.49 3.42
CA ARG A 59 12.27 -13.82 2.94
C ARG A 59 12.26 -13.95 1.42
N MET A 60 12.12 -12.84 0.70
CA MET A 60 12.23 -12.79 -0.77
C MET A 60 13.67 -12.65 -1.26
N GLY A 61 14.65 -12.48 -0.36
CA GLY A 61 16.07 -12.36 -0.70
C GLY A 61 16.47 -10.97 -1.22
N MET A 62 15.61 -9.96 -1.09
CA MET A 62 15.81 -8.64 -1.71
C MET A 62 16.86 -7.78 -1.01
N LEU A 63 17.18 -8.10 0.25
CA LEU A 63 18.16 -7.37 1.05
C LEU A 63 19.62 -7.67 0.66
N ALA A 64 19.85 -8.64 -0.23
CA ALA A 64 21.19 -8.94 -0.74
C ALA A 64 21.66 -7.89 -1.76
N ASP A 65 20.74 -7.37 -2.57
CA ASP A 65 21.05 -6.54 -3.73
C ASP A 65 20.60 -5.07 -3.56
N GLU A 66 19.67 -4.80 -2.63
CA GLU A 66 19.07 -3.49 -2.44
C GLU A 66 19.15 -2.99 -0.99
N SER A 67 19.02 -1.67 -0.81
CA SER A 67 18.83 -1.10 0.52
C SER A 67 17.47 -1.50 1.09
N LEU A 68 17.38 -1.60 2.43
CA LEU A 68 16.13 -1.95 3.12
C LEU A 68 14.96 -1.04 2.71
N ASP A 69 15.21 0.27 2.59
CA ASP A 69 14.20 1.25 2.18
C ASP A 69 13.65 0.97 0.77
N GLN A 70 14.53 0.58 -0.16
CA GLN A 70 14.14 0.28 -1.53
C GLN A 70 13.34 -1.03 -1.59
N ALA A 71 13.82 -2.07 -0.89
CA ALA A 71 13.14 -3.35 -0.82
C ALA A 71 11.74 -3.22 -0.19
N VAL A 72 11.60 -2.45 0.89
CA VAL A 72 10.30 -2.18 1.53
C VAL A 72 9.33 -1.44 0.59
N ARG A 73 9.83 -0.47 -0.19
CA ARG A 73 9.02 0.21 -1.22
C ARG A 73 8.57 -0.75 -2.30
N TRP A 74 9.44 -1.67 -2.71
CA TRP A 74 9.11 -2.67 -3.71
C TRP A 74 8.08 -3.68 -3.21
N VAL A 75 8.21 -4.18 -1.97
CA VAL A 75 7.18 -5.02 -1.34
C VAL A 75 5.81 -4.34 -1.32
N ARG A 76 5.74 -3.05 -0.98
CA ARG A 76 4.49 -2.28 -1.04
C ARG A 76 3.88 -2.26 -2.44
N LYS A 77 4.73 -2.14 -3.46
CA LYS A 77 4.30 -2.11 -4.86
C LYS A 77 3.76 -3.47 -5.31
N ILE A 78 4.45 -4.56 -4.99
CA ILE A 78 4.00 -5.92 -5.29
C ILE A 78 2.68 -6.21 -4.56
N ALA A 79 2.61 -5.90 -3.26
CA ALA A 79 1.39 -6.12 -2.47
C ALA A 79 0.18 -5.34 -3.03
N SER A 80 0.38 -4.10 -3.48
CA SER A 80 -0.67 -3.32 -4.14
C SER A 80 -1.10 -3.91 -5.48
N ALA A 81 -0.19 -4.52 -6.24
CA ALA A 81 -0.49 -5.21 -7.48
C ALA A 81 -1.19 -6.55 -7.26
N ALA A 82 -0.93 -7.20 -6.13
CA ALA A 82 -1.48 -8.48 -5.74
C ALA A 82 -2.88 -8.39 -5.11
N ALA A 83 -3.54 -7.23 -5.10
CA ALA A 83 -4.91 -7.12 -4.61
C ALA A 83 -5.89 -7.90 -5.51
N PRO A 84 -6.87 -8.65 -4.95
CA PRO A 84 -7.20 -8.76 -3.53
C PRO A 84 -6.46 -9.88 -2.78
N ALA A 85 -5.57 -10.64 -3.43
CA ALA A 85 -4.89 -11.79 -2.81
C ALA A 85 -4.06 -11.42 -1.58
N VAL A 86 -3.47 -10.22 -1.53
CA VAL A 86 -2.74 -9.69 -0.37
C VAL A 86 -3.54 -8.59 0.32
N VAL A 87 -3.73 -8.74 1.63
CA VAL A 87 -4.42 -7.79 2.49
C VAL A 87 -3.41 -6.92 3.24
N SER A 88 -3.54 -5.60 3.06
CA SER A 88 -2.83 -4.58 3.82
C SER A 88 -3.64 -3.29 3.77
N PHE A 89 -3.82 -2.62 4.91
CA PHE A 89 -4.69 -1.45 5.02
C PHE A 89 -4.14 -0.49 6.09
N PRO A 90 -4.58 0.78 6.12
CA PRO A 90 -4.13 1.73 7.14
C PRO A 90 -4.36 1.22 8.55
N GLY A 91 -3.28 1.08 9.32
CA GLY A 91 -3.34 0.55 10.69
C GLY A 91 -3.26 -0.98 10.79
N SER A 92 -3.16 -1.70 9.67
CA SER A 92 -2.91 -3.13 9.69
C SER A 92 -1.55 -3.44 10.34
N PRO A 93 -1.38 -4.64 10.93
CA PRO A 93 -0.09 -5.07 11.48
C PRO A 93 1.00 -5.32 10.42
N GLY A 94 0.67 -5.25 9.13
CA GLY A 94 1.55 -5.59 8.03
C GLY A 94 0.77 -6.07 6.79
N TYR A 95 1.22 -7.19 6.24
CA TYR A 95 0.62 -7.88 5.10
C TYR A 95 0.22 -9.29 5.50
N LYS A 96 -0.91 -9.75 5.00
CA LYS A 96 -1.41 -11.11 5.18
C LYS A 96 -2.05 -11.60 3.90
N LEU A 97 -2.04 -12.91 3.69
CA LEU A 97 -2.70 -13.51 2.53
C LEU A 97 -4.21 -13.60 2.77
N TRP A 98 -5.01 -13.18 1.78
CA TRP A 98 -6.48 -13.11 1.86
C TRP A 98 -7.13 -14.41 2.34
N GLN A 99 -6.69 -15.56 1.81
CA GLN A 99 -7.26 -16.87 2.18
C GLN A 99 -7.05 -17.25 3.66
N HIS A 100 -6.13 -16.58 4.35
CA HIS A 100 -5.83 -16.79 5.77
C HIS A 100 -6.44 -15.70 6.66
N CYS A 101 -7.11 -14.71 6.08
CA CYS A 101 -7.79 -13.66 6.84
C CYS A 101 -9.10 -14.19 7.44
N THR A 102 -9.41 -13.74 8.66
CA THR A 102 -10.75 -13.94 9.24
C THR A 102 -11.75 -12.99 8.60
N VAL A 103 -13.04 -13.27 8.78
CA VAL A 103 -14.12 -12.38 8.29
C VAL A 103 -13.98 -10.99 8.91
N GLU A 104 -13.67 -10.92 10.21
CA GLU A 104 -13.49 -9.65 10.93
C GLU A 104 -12.28 -8.86 10.41
N GLU A 105 -11.19 -9.54 10.04
CA GLU A 105 -10.03 -8.88 9.43
C GLU A 105 -10.37 -8.29 8.05
N ILE A 106 -11.21 -8.99 7.27
CA ILE A 106 -11.67 -8.52 5.95
C ILE A 106 -12.65 -7.34 6.10
N ASP A 107 -13.62 -7.45 7.00
CA ASP A 107 -14.57 -6.36 7.28
C ASP A 107 -13.82 -5.10 7.73
N HIS A 108 -12.86 -5.26 8.64
CA HIS A 108 -12.05 -4.14 9.12
C HIS A 108 -11.18 -3.53 8.00
N CYS A 109 -10.65 -4.35 7.09
CA CYS A 109 -9.93 -3.89 5.92
C CYS A 109 -10.81 -3.00 5.02
N ILE A 110 -12.04 -3.44 4.74
CA ILE A 110 -13.02 -2.70 3.94
C ILE A 110 -13.35 -1.36 4.60
N GLU A 111 -13.71 -1.38 5.89
CA GLU A 111 -14.04 -0.16 6.65
C GLU A 111 -12.87 0.83 6.66
N ALA A 112 -11.64 0.35 6.83
CA ALA A 112 -10.44 1.17 6.82
C ALA A 112 -10.24 1.88 5.47
N PHE A 113 -10.40 1.17 4.35
CA PHE A 113 -10.30 1.75 3.02
C PHE A 113 -11.43 2.75 2.72
N GLU A 114 -12.67 2.43 3.08
CA GLU A 114 -13.80 3.35 2.90
C GLU A 114 -13.63 4.64 3.72
N SER A 115 -13.15 4.51 4.96
CA SER A 115 -12.85 5.65 5.83
C SER A 115 -11.72 6.51 5.24
N GLN A 116 -10.62 5.88 4.82
CA GLN A 116 -9.50 6.59 4.21
C GLN A 116 -9.90 7.28 2.90
N GLY A 117 -10.67 6.60 2.05
CA GLY A 117 -11.17 7.16 0.79
C GLY A 117 -12.03 8.41 1.02
N ARG A 118 -12.94 8.37 2.00
CA ARG A 118 -13.75 9.55 2.39
C ARG A 118 -12.89 10.71 2.87
N ASP A 119 -11.88 10.46 3.70
CA ASP A 119 -10.98 11.52 4.17
C ASP A 119 -10.15 12.12 3.02
N MET A 120 -9.64 11.29 2.12
CA MET A 120 -8.89 11.74 0.94
C MET A 120 -9.74 12.63 0.01
N ILE A 121 -10.99 12.25 -0.27
CA ILE A 121 -11.92 13.06 -1.07
C ILE A 121 -12.18 14.41 -0.38
N LYS A 122 -12.46 14.39 0.93
CA LYS A 122 -12.68 15.62 1.72
C LYS A 122 -11.48 16.56 1.62
N ARG A 123 -10.26 16.05 1.82
CA ARG A 123 -9.03 16.86 1.72
C ARG A 123 -8.82 17.43 0.32
N ALA A 124 -9.04 16.64 -0.73
CA ALA A 124 -8.93 17.10 -2.11
C ALA A 124 -9.89 18.28 -2.41
N VAL A 125 -11.13 18.20 -1.92
CA VAL A 125 -12.10 19.30 -2.05
C VAL A 125 -11.63 20.55 -1.31
N LEU A 126 -11.17 20.41 -0.05
CA LEU A 126 -10.65 21.55 0.73
C LEU A 126 -9.46 22.22 0.05
N TYR A 127 -8.53 21.44 -0.50
CA TYR A 127 -7.37 21.97 -1.23
C TYR A 127 -7.79 22.67 -2.52
N ARG A 128 -8.75 22.11 -3.26
CA ARG A 128 -9.30 22.76 -4.46
C ARG A 128 -9.97 24.10 -4.11
N GLN A 129 -10.74 24.15 -3.03
CA GLN A 129 -11.36 25.39 -2.57
C GLN A 129 -10.32 26.42 -2.13
N ALA A 130 -9.31 26.02 -1.35
CA ALA A 130 -8.24 26.91 -0.91
C ALA A 130 -7.44 27.46 -2.11
N TYR A 131 -7.12 26.59 -3.08
CA TYR A 131 -6.47 26.97 -4.32
C TYR A 131 -7.28 28.02 -5.09
N HIS A 132 -8.58 27.79 -5.34
CA HIS A 132 -9.41 28.76 -6.07
C HIS A 132 -9.65 30.07 -5.31
N ARG A 133 -9.65 30.07 -3.97
CA ARG A 133 -9.73 31.31 -3.18
C ARG A 133 -8.46 32.14 -3.31
N ARG A 134 -7.29 31.49 -3.28
CA ARG A 134 -5.97 32.16 -3.28
C ARG A 134 -5.50 32.56 -4.69
N PHE A 135 -5.79 31.74 -5.70
CA PHE A 135 -5.26 31.91 -7.06
C PHE A 135 -6.33 32.28 -8.08
N ARG A 136 -7.49 32.80 -7.64
CA ARG A 136 -8.53 33.34 -8.54
C ARG A 136 -7.93 34.48 -9.38
N GLY A 137 -7.89 34.32 -10.70
CA GLY A 137 -7.34 35.31 -11.62
C GLY A 137 -5.82 35.25 -11.85
N ALA A 138 -5.11 34.28 -11.26
CA ALA A 138 -3.73 34.02 -11.66
C ALA A 138 -3.72 33.54 -13.11
N ARG A 139 -3.00 34.25 -13.99
CA ARG A 139 -2.80 33.81 -15.38
C ARG A 139 -2.22 32.39 -15.35
N GLN A 140 -2.77 31.51 -16.17
CA GLN A 140 -2.05 30.29 -16.56
C GLN A 140 -0.90 30.76 -17.45
N ASP A 141 0.20 31.21 -16.85
CA ASP A 141 1.40 31.52 -17.60
C ASP A 141 1.99 30.18 -18.06
N SER A 142 1.56 29.78 -19.25
CA SER A 142 2.08 28.64 -19.98
C SER A 142 3.47 28.99 -20.52
N THR A 143 4.49 29.20 -19.69
CA THR A 143 5.90 29.31 -20.14
C THR A 143 6.91 29.11 -18.99
N THR A 144 7.72 28.05 -19.09
CA THR A 144 9.08 27.87 -18.52
C THR A 144 9.25 27.80 -16.98
N PRO A 145 10.02 26.83 -16.43
CA PRO A 145 10.27 26.75 -14.99
C PRO A 145 11.14 27.93 -14.53
N ALA A 146 10.54 28.86 -13.78
CA ALA A 146 11.27 29.86 -13.02
C ALA A 146 11.96 29.19 -11.83
N ALA A 147 13.25 29.49 -11.66
CA ALA A 147 14.11 28.96 -10.61
C ALA A 147 13.47 29.12 -9.21
N ALA A 148 13.61 28.07 -8.39
CA ALA A 148 13.11 28.03 -7.03
C ALA A 148 13.67 29.20 -6.19
N PRO A 149 12.85 29.85 -5.35
CA PRO A 149 13.33 30.94 -4.51
C PRO A 149 14.26 30.39 -3.42
N THR A 150 15.46 30.94 -3.36
CA THR A 150 16.45 30.70 -2.31
C THR A 150 15.88 31.17 -0.97
N LEU A 151 15.68 30.23 -0.04
CA LEU A 151 15.41 30.54 1.36
C LEU A 151 16.68 31.16 1.96
N VAL A 152 16.59 32.44 2.33
CA VAL A 152 17.61 33.12 3.15
C VAL A 152 17.33 32.75 4.62
N PRO A 153 18.35 32.42 5.42
CA PRO A 153 18.23 31.87 6.78
C PRO A 153 17.54 32.80 7.78
#